data_AF-A0AAN0JGM0-F1
#
_entry.id   AF-A0AAN0JGM0-F1
#
_cell.length_a   1.000
_cell.length_b   1.000
_cell.length_c   1.000
_cell.angle_alpha   90.00
_cell.angle_beta   90.00
_cell.angle_gamma   90.00
#
_symmetry.space_group_name_H-M   'P 1'
#
loop_
_entity.id
_entity.type
_entity.pdbx_description
1 polymer ?
#
loop_
_entity_poly.entity_id
_entity_poly.type
_entity_poly.pdbx_seq_one_letter_code
_entity_poly.pdbx_strand_id
1 'polypeptide(L)'
;MPRASTVKQVLSLVTFVILLLSLGAAGTSLGLIRTNTNDGVTCYFFITYAQAMNSSLVDYNVPTCKLSVASATIATICLALLTAIELISVLFQINIKMLIANIIQVGFFIGSILFLFITMVVVSAGWGKTCATYKNITSSGGTPRSFFNIECTGPQFFRGELLRGPYQPNGTEIITAAVCAGFGVFLTSGAFSLLFMQQLFRVRPQNQRFQSDGHEIALK
;
A
#
# COMPACT_ATOMS: atom_id res chain seq x y z
N MET A 1 -31.46 8.73 19.05
CA MET A 1 -30.09 8.21 19.28
C MET A 1 -29.93 6.92 18.48
N PRO A 2 -28.98 6.81 17.55
CA PRO A 2 -28.74 5.55 16.85
C PRO A 2 -28.30 4.48 17.86
N ARG A 3 -28.83 3.26 17.72
CA ARG A 3 -28.46 2.14 18.59
C ARG A 3 -26.96 1.86 18.47
N ALA A 4 -26.37 1.52 19.60
CA ALA A 4 -24.98 1.10 19.77
C ALA A 4 -24.47 0.00 18.80
N SER A 5 -25.38 -0.80 18.23
CA SER A 5 -25.11 -1.83 17.21
C SER A 5 -25.04 -1.22 15.81
N THR A 6 -25.94 -0.28 15.49
CA THR A 6 -25.98 0.42 14.21
C THR A 6 -24.69 1.21 13.96
N VAL A 7 -24.17 1.89 14.98
CA VAL A 7 -22.90 2.65 14.88
C VAL A 7 -21.71 1.73 14.60
N LYS A 8 -21.66 0.53 15.21
CA LYS A 8 -20.57 -0.44 14.98
C LYS A 8 -20.63 -1.03 13.58
N GLN A 9 -21.82 -1.35 13.09
CA GLN A 9 -22.03 -1.90 11.76
C GLN A 9 -21.66 -0.88 10.67
N VAL A 10 -22.07 0.38 10.84
CA VAL A 10 -21.67 1.48 9.93
C VAL A 10 -20.16 1.65 9.92
N LEU A 11 -19.50 1.61 11.08
CA LEU A 11 -18.05 1.80 11.16
C LEU A 11 -17.25 0.62 10.56
N SER A 12 -17.71 -0.62 10.74
CA SER A 12 -17.10 -1.78 10.06
C SER A 12 -17.32 -1.73 8.54
N LEU A 13 -18.50 -1.30 8.07
CA LEU A 13 -18.75 -1.09 6.65
C LEU A 13 -17.84 -0.02 6.05
N VAL A 14 -17.68 1.13 6.74
CA VAL A 14 -16.77 2.20 6.29
C VAL A 14 -15.32 1.70 6.25
N THR A 15 -14.89 0.97 7.27
CA THR A 15 -13.54 0.39 7.33
C THR A 15 -13.31 -0.59 6.18
N PHE A 16 -14.28 -1.45 5.88
CA PHE A 16 -14.25 -2.36 4.75
C PHE A 16 -14.13 -1.63 3.40
N VAL A 17 -14.91 -0.57 3.17
CA VAL A 17 -14.84 0.23 1.94
C VAL A 17 -13.46 0.88 1.78
N ILE A 18 -12.90 1.44 2.85
CA ILE A 18 -11.56 2.06 2.78
C ILE A 18 -10.48 0.99 2.53
N LEU A 19 -10.59 -0.20 3.13
CA LEU A 19 -9.67 -1.31 2.86
C LEU A 19 -9.74 -1.78 1.40
N LEU A 20 -10.94 -1.88 0.83
CA LEU A 20 -11.11 -2.22 -0.60
C LEU A 20 -10.43 -1.18 -1.50
N LEU A 21 -10.63 0.10 -1.23
CA LEU A 21 -9.98 1.18 -1.99
C LEU A 21 -8.45 1.13 -1.83
N SER A 22 -7.96 0.87 -0.63
CA SER A 22 -6.53 0.73 -0.34
C SER A 22 -5.93 -0.48 -1.05
N LEU A 23 -6.65 -1.60 -1.09
CA LEU A 23 -6.25 -2.81 -1.79
C LEU A 23 -6.20 -2.58 -3.31
N GLY A 24 -7.18 -1.88 -3.87
CA GLY A 24 -7.19 -1.48 -5.28
C GLY A 24 -6.01 -0.56 -5.63
N ALA A 25 -5.74 0.43 -4.79
CA ALA A 25 -4.60 1.34 -4.97
C ALA A 25 -3.25 0.61 -4.83
N ALA A 26 -3.11 -0.30 -3.86
CA ALA A 26 -1.90 -1.11 -3.70
C ALA A 26 -1.70 -2.10 -4.87
N GLY A 27 -2.79 -2.72 -5.34
CA GLY A 27 -2.78 -3.63 -6.49
C GLY A 27 -2.41 -2.91 -7.79
N THR A 28 -2.95 -1.72 -8.03
CA THR A 28 -2.56 -0.89 -9.18
C THR A 28 -1.10 -0.46 -9.08
N SER A 29 -0.64 0.02 -7.92
CA SER A 29 0.77 0.34 -7.70
C SER A 29 1.69 -0.86 -7.99
N LEU A 30 1.36 -2.06 -7.50
CA LEU A 30 2.10 -3.29 -7.78
C LEU A 30 2.13 -3.63 -9.27
N GLY A 31 0.98 -3.52 -9.96
CA GLY A 31 0.90 -3.76 -11.41
C GLY A 31 1.79 -2.80 -12.19
N LEU A 32 1.73 -1.50 -11.87
CA LEU A 32 2.55 -0.48 -12.52
C LEU A 32 4.05 -0.71 -12.27
N ILE A 33 4.45 -1.12 -11.06
CA ILE A 33 5.84 -1.48 -10.73
C ILE A 33 6.28 -2.71 -11.52
N ARG A 34 5.45 -3.76 -11.62
CA ARG A 34 5.79 -4.97 -12.38
C ARG A 34 5.97 -4.66 -13.86
N THR A 35 5.11 -3.83 -14.45
CA THR A 35 5.28 -3.36 -15.84
C THR A 35 6.57 -2.55 -16.01
N ASN A 36 6.94 -1.70 -15.04
CA ASN A 36 8.20 -0.94 -15.06
C ASN A 36 9.46 -1.76 -14.76
N THR A 37 9.32 -3.01 -14.34
CA THR A 37 10.46 -3.84 -13.95
C THR A 37 10.49 -5.18 -14.66
N ASN A 38 9.56 -5.41 -15.61
CA ASN A 38 9.34 -6.70 -16.23
C ASN A 38 9.39 -7.84 -15.20
N ASP A 39 8.56 -7.73 -14.15
CA ASP A 39 8.55 -8.66 -13.00
C ASP A 39 9.89 -8.79 -12.24
N GLY A 40 10.69 -7.72 -12.22
CA GLY A 40 12.01 -7.71 -11.59
C GLY A 40 13.10 -8.39 -12.41
N VAL A 41 12.87 -8.62 -13.71
CA VAL A 41 13.90 -9.05 -14.68
C VAL A 41 14.69 -7.85 -15.19
N THR A 42 14.04 -6.68 -15.33
CA THR A 42 14.68 -5.42 -15.71
C THR A 42 14.36 -4.34 -14.66
N CYS A 43 15.08 -3.22 -14.68
CA CYS A 43 14.84 -2.13 -13.74
C CYS A 43 15.04 -0.80 -14.45
N TYR A 44 13.98 -0.01 -14.59
CA TYR A 44 14.05 1.34 -15.15
C TYR A 44 14.26 2.42 -14.07
N PHE A 45 14.51 2.00 -12.83
CA PHE A 45 14.84 2.87 -11.71
C PHE A 45 16.36 2.95 -11.47
N PHE A 46 16.82 4.08 -10.94
CA PHE A 46 18.23 4.33 -10.60
C PHE A 46 19.21 4.31 -11.78
N ILE A 47 18.75 4.70 -12.98
CA ILE A 47 19.60 4.74 -14.18
C ILE A 47 20.71 5.77 -14.02
N THR A 48 21.95 5.38 -14.32
CA THR A 48 23.14 6.26 -14.31
C THR A 48 23.54 6.70 -15.72
N TYR A 49 24.40 7.72 -15.81
CA TYR A 49 24.85 8.29 -17.09
C TYR A 49 25.49 7.24 -18.03
N ALA A 50 26.38 6.39 -17.50
CA ALA A 50 27.03 5.35 -18.28
C ALA A 50 26.02 4.34 -18.85
N GLN A 51 24.98 4.02 -18.09
CA GLN A 51 23.91 3.10 -18.49
C GLN A 51 22.98 3.74 -19.53
N ALA A 52 22.65 5.03 -19.36
CA ALA A 52 21.84 5.77 -20.31
C ALA A 52 22.57 5.97 -21.67
N MET A 53 23.90 5.91 -21.68
CA MET A 53 24.72 6.03 -22.89
C MET A 53 25.07 4.69 -23.55
N ASN A 54 25.02 3.58 -22.80
CA ASN A 54 25.36 2.26 -23.32
C ASN A 54 24.35 1.19 -22.90
N SER A 55 23.51 0.79 -23.84
CA SER A 55 22.47 -0.21 -23.65
C SER A 55 22.99 -1.65 -23.57
N SER A 56 24.30 -1.92 -23.68
CA SER A 56 24.87 -3.26 -23.48
C SER A 56 25.25 -3.55 -22.02
N LEU A 57 25.22 -2.52 -21.17
CA LEU A 57 25.35 -2.64 -19.72
C LEU A 57 23.99 -3.06 -19.12
N VAL A 58 23.47 -4.24 -19.52
CA VAL A 58 22.12 -4.71 -19.15
C VAL A 58 22.19 -5.64 -17.94
N ASP A 59 22.03 -5.08 -16.73
CA ASP A 59 21.59 -5.81 -15.51
C ASP A 59 21.46 -4.87 -14.28
N TYR A 60 20.93 -3.66 -14.48
CA TYR A 60 21.08 -2.61 -13.47
C TYR A 60 20.02 -2.60 -12.39
N ASN A 61 20.46 -2.54 -11.13
CA ASN A 61 19.66 -2.45 -9.91
C ASN A 61 18.53 -3.48 -9.75
N VAL A 62 18.63 -4.63 -10.43
CA VAL A 62 17.73 -5.78 -10.31
C VAL A 62 17.44 -6.14 -8.84
N PRO A 63 18.42 -6.16 -7.90
CA PRO A 63 18.13 -6.42 -6.50
C PRO A 63 17.17 -5.40 -5.87
N THR A 64 17.33 -4.11 -6.18
CA THR A 64 16.49 -3.03 -5.65
C THR A 64 15.08 -3.08 -6.25
N CYS A 65 14.97 -3.37 -7.54
CA CYS A 65 13.67 -3.56 -8.19
C CYS A 65 12.93 -4.81 -7.68
N LYS A 66 13.64 -5.94 -7.50
CA LYS A 66 13.09 -7.15 -6.87
C LYS A 66 12.62 -6.87 -5.45
N LEU A 67 13.37 -6.09 -4.67
CA LEU A 67 12.96 -5.67 -3.34
C LEU A 67 11.67 -4.83 -3.39
N SER A 68 11.55 -3.90 -4.34
CA SER A 68 10.34 -3.08 -4.53
C SER A 68 9.12 -3.91 -4.92
N VAL A 69 9.28 -4.88 -5.85
CA VAL A 69 8.19 -5.77 -6.26
C VAL A 69 7.79 -6.69 -5.10
N ALA A 70 8.76 -7.22 -4.36
CA ALA A 70 8.51 -8.09 -3.21
C ALA A 70 7.77 -7.34 -2.09
N SER A 71 8.24 -6.15 -1.71
CA SER A 71 7.59 -5.31 -0.69
C SER A 71 6.17 -4.89 -1.10
N ALA A 72 5.97 -4.42 -2.33
CA ALA A 72 4.65 -4.12 -2.85
C ALA A 72 3.73 -5.36 -2.83
N THR A 73 4.23 -6.54 -3.22
CA THR A 73 3.46 -7.79 -3.19
C THR A 73 3.05 -8.16 -1.77
N ILE A 74 3.97 -8.09 -0.81
CA ILE A 74 3.69 -8.39 0.60
C ILE A 74 2.64 -7.41 1.16
N ALA A 75 2.77 -6.12 0.87
CA ALA A 75 1.79 -5.11 1.28
C ALA A 75 0.39 -5.44 0.75
N THR A 76 0.27 -5.77 -0.54
CA THR A 76 -1.01 -6.12 -1.17
C THR A 76 -1.60 -7.39 -0.56
N ILE A 77 -0.78 -8.39 -0.22
CA ILE A 77 -1.23 -9.60 0.48
C ILE A 77 -1.75 -9.26 1.88
N CYS A 78 -1.02 -8.45 2.66
CA CYS A 78 -1.47 -8.00 3.98
C CYS A 78 -2.83 -7.28 3.89
N LEU A 79 -2.99 -6.39 2.89
CA LEU A 79 -4.25 -5.68 2.67
C LEU A 79 -5.38 -6.60 2.21
N ALA A 80 -5.08 -7.62 1.40
CA ALA A 80 -6.07 -8.60 0.98
C ALA A 80 -6.58 -9.42 2.18
N LEU A 81 -5.67 -9.85 3.06
CA LEU A 81 -6.03 -10.55 4.30
C LEU A 81 -6.87 -9.68 5.23
N LEU A 82 -6.50 -8.41 5.41
CA LEU A 82 -7.28 -7.44 6.19
C LEU A 82 -8.68 -7.23 5.61
N THR A 83 -8.77 -7.08 4.29
CA THR A 83 -10.04 -6.89 3.58
C THR A 83 -10.93 -8.12 3.72
N ALA A 84 -10.37 -9.33 3.65
CA ALA A 84 -11.10 -10.58 3.85
C ALA A 84 -11.64 -10.72 5.29
N ILE A 85 -10.85 -10.34 6.29
CA ILE A 85 -11.28 -10.35 7.70
C ILE A 85 -12.47 -9.39 7.91
N GLU A 86 -12.36 -8.15 7.42
CA GLU A 86 -13.48 -7.19 7.53
C GLU A 86 -14.69 -7.60 6.69
N LEU A 87 -14.49 -8.23 5.52
CA LEU A 87 -15.57 -8.77 4.71
C LEU A 87 -16.39 -9.82 5.50
N ILE A 88 -15.71 -10.75 6.16
CA ILE A 88 -16.36 -11.79 6.98
C ILE A 88 -17.13 -11.15 8.15
N SER A 89 -16.53 -10.14 8.80
CA SER A 89 -17.17 -9.37 9.88
C SER A 89 -18.47 -8.69 9.40
N VAL A 90 -18.45 -8.06 8.22
CA VAL A 90 -19.61 -7.40 7.62
C VAL A 90 -20.67 -8.40 7.17
N LEU A 91 -20.28 -9.50 6.50
CA LEU A 91 -21.23 -10.48 5.92
C LEU A 91 -22.00 -11.25 6.98
N PHE A 92 -21.31 -11.76 7.98
CA PHE A 92 -21.94 -12.66 8.94
C PHE A 92 -22.48 -11.92 10.18
N GLN A 93 -22.25 -10.60 10.28
CA GLN A 93 -22.47 -9.82 11.51
C GLN A 93 -21.83 -10.47 12.76
N ILE A 94 -20.86 -11.36 12.57
CA ILE A 94 -20.21 -12.05 13.67
C ILE A 94 -19.18 -11.08 14.22
N ASN A 95 -19.44 -10.62 15.44
CA ASN A 95 -18.48 -9.89 16.25
C ASN A 95 -17.44 -10.93 16.72
N ILE A 96 -16.55 -11.40 15.83
CA ILE A 96 -15.50 -12.38 16.17
C ILE A 96 -14.52 -11.67 17.11
N LYS A 97 -14.90 -11.60 18.39
CA LYS A 97 -14.09 -11.12 19.50
C LYS A 97 -13.09 -12.22 19.87
N MET A 98 -12.16 -12.52 18.98
CA MET A 98 -10.94 -13.19 19.39
C MET A 98 -9.87 -12.11 19.49
N LEU A 99 -9.41 -11.81 20.71
CA LEU A 99 -8.35 -10.82 20.97
C LEU A 99 -7.13 -11.04 20.04
N ILE A 100 -6.88 -12.30 19.69
CA ILE A 100 -5.88 -12.77 18.73
C ILE A 100 -6.11 -12.19 17.32
N ALA A 101 -7.34 -12.16 16.81
CA ALA A 101 -7.67 -11.59 15.50
C ALA A 101 -7.35 -10.08 15.45
N ASN A 102 -7.66 -9.35 16.53
CA ASN A 102 -7.34 -7.92 16.62
C ASN A 102 -5.82 -7.66 16.66
N ILE A 103 -5.05 -8.48 17.38
CA ILE A 103 -3.58 -8.36 17.43
C ILE A 103 -2.97 -8.62 16.05
N ILE A 104 -3.44 -9.68 15.36
CA ILE A 104 -3.01 -10.01 14.00
C ILE A 104 -3.35 -8.88 13.02
N GLN A 105 -4.55 -8.30 13.15
CA GLN A 105 -5.01 -7.19 12.33
C GLN A 105 -4.10 -5.95 12.46
N VAL A 106 -3.72 -5.59 13.70
CA VAL A 106 -2.74 -4.51 13.96
C VAL A 106 -1.38 -4.83 13.32
N GLY A 107 -0.92 -6.08 13.44
CA GLY A 107 0.32 -6.54 12.81
C GLY A 107 0.31 -6.36 11.29
N PHE A 108 -0.78 -6.76 10.62
CA PHE A 108 -0.91 -6.57 9.17
C PHE A 108 -1.03 -5.09 8.76
N PHE A 109 -1.64 -4.24 9.59
CA PHE A 109 -1.66 -2.80 9.35
C PHE A 109 -0.26 -2.20 9.41
N ILE A 110 0.50 -2.47 10.47
CA ILE A 110 1.86 -1.95 10.62
C ILE A 110 2.76 -2.50 9.50
N GLY A 111 2.66 -3.80 9.21
CA GLY A 111 3.41 -4.43 8.12
C GLY A 111 3.10 -3.79 6.77
N SER A 112 1.83 -3.63 6.41
CA SER A 112 1.44 -3.01 5.13
C SER A 112 1.92 -1.56 5.01
N ILE A 113 1.83 -0.75 6.06
CA ILE A 113 2.37 0.62 6.07
C ILE A 113 3.88 0.62 5.83
N LEU A 114 4.63 -0.22 6.55
CA LEU A 114 6.09 -0.29 6.42
C LEU A 114 6.50 -0.73 5.01
N PHE A 115 5.87 -1.76 4.45
CA PHE A 115 6.20 -2.24 3.11
C PHE A 115 5.80 -1.25 2.02
N LEU A 116 4.65 -0.59 2.13
CA LEU A 116 4.26 0.49 1.20
C LEU A 116 5.24 1.67 1.28
N PHE A 117 5.71 2.02 2.47
CA PHE A 117 6.70 3.09 2.65
C PHE A 117 8.03 2.74 1.99
N ILE A 118 8.53 1.51 2.17
CA ILE A 118 9.75 1.03 1.49
C ILE A 118 9.59 1.13 -0.03
N THR A 119 8.49 0.61 -0.57
CA THR A 119 8.17 0.71 -2.00
C THR A 119 8.18 2.16 -2.48
N MET A 120 7.51 3.06 -1.74
CA MET A 120 7.43 4.47 -2.10
C MET A 120 8.81 5.14 -2.14
N VAL A 121 9.66 4.92 -1.13
CA VAL A 121 11.01 5.48 -1.08
C VAL A 121 11.85 4.97 -2.24
N VAL A 122 11.81 3.66 -2.51
CA VAL A 122 12.58 3.03 -3.60
C VAL A 122 12.15 3.56 -4.95
N VAL A 123 10.84 3.61 -5.23
CA VAL A 123 10.31 4.13 -6.49
C VAL A 123 10.63 5.62 -6.64
N SER A 124 10.44 6.44 -5.58
CA SER A 124 10.64 7.88 -5.65
C SER A 124 12.11 8.24 -5.85
N ALA A 125 13.01 7.66 -5.06
CA ALA A 125 14.45 7.87 -5.20
C ALA A 125 14.97 7.32 -6.54
N GLY A 126 14.46 6.16 -6.94
CA GLY A 126 14.81 5.49 -8.19
C GLY A 126 14.41 6.30 -9.42
N TRP A 127 13.16 6.77 -9.45
CA TRP A 127 12.65 7.62 -10.53
C TRP A 127 13.33 8.99 -10.56
N GLY A 128 13.52 9.61 -9.39
CA GLY A 128 14.21 10.90 -9.28
C GLY A 128 15.63 10.85 -9.83
N LYS A 129 16.40 9.79 -9.49
CA LYS A 129 17.75 9.59 -10.02
C LYS A 129 17.77 9.35 -11.53
N THR A 130 16.86 8.50 -12.03
CA THR A 130 16.70 8.26 -13.47
C THR A 130 16.41 9.58 -14.20
N CYS A 131 15.43 10.35 -13.71
CA CYS A 131 15.07 11.63 -14.29
C CYS A 131 16.22 12.64 -14.31
N ALA A 132 16.94 12.80 -13.19
CA ALA A 132 18.08 13.70 -13.11
C ALA A 132 19.19 13.34 -14.12
N THR A 133 19.41 12.04 -14.32
CA THR A 133 20.38 11.54 -15.30
C THR A 133 20.01 11.90 -16.72
N TYR A 134 18.75 11.66 -17.13
CA TYR A 134 18.28 12.00 -18.47
C TYR A 134 18.28 13.51 -18.70
N LYS A 135 17.84 14.31 -17.72
CA LYS A 135 17.89 15.78 -17.80
C LYS A 135 19.32 16.28 -18.03
N ASN A 136 20.31 15.69 -17.35
CA ASN A 136 21.72 16.09 -17.51
C ASN A 136 22.26 15.76 -18.91
N ILE A 137 21.90 14.60 -19.47
CA ILE A 137 22.29 14.21 -20.83
C ILE A 137 21.69 15.16 -21.87
N THR A 138 20.39 15.46 -21.77
CA THR A 138 19.73 16.39 -22.70
C THR A 138 20.29 17.81 -22.56
N SER A 139 20.56 18.27 -21.34
CA SER A 139 21.13 19.59 -21.07
C SER A 139 22.56 19.77 -21.61
N SER A 140 23.33 18.69 -21.73
CA SER A 140 24.70 18.73 -22.29
C SER A 140 24.72 18.61 -23.82
N GLY A 141 23.57 18.62 -24.49
CA GLY A 141 23.45 18.43 -25.93
C GLY A 141 23.63 16.97 -26.37
N GLY A 142 23.72 16.04 -25.42
CA GLY A 142 23.73 14.61 -25.70
C GLY A 142 22.32 14.10 -26.01
N THR A 143 22.20 13.25 -27.02
CA THR A 143 21.01 12.40 -27.17
C THR A 143 21.29 11.08 -26.43
N PRO A 144 20.45 10.68 -25.46
CA PRO A 144 20.54 9.35 -24.87
C PRO A 144 20.57 8.32 -26.00
N ARG A 145 21.59 7.45 -26.02
CA ARG A 145 21.68 6.34 -26.98
C ARG A 145 20.88 5.12 -26.53
N SER A 146 20.27 5.19 -25.34
CA SER A 146 19.34 4.19 -24.84
C SER A 146 18.05 4.17 -25.68
N PHE A 147 17.41 3.00 -25.79
CA PHE A 147 16.13 2.79 -26.49
C PHE A 147 14.93 3.60 -25.94
N PHE A 148 15.15 4.43 -24.92
CA PHE A 148 14.13 5.00 -24.06
C PHE A 148 14.22 6.53 -24.11
N ASN A 149 13.19 7.19 -24.62
CA ASN A 149 13.02 8.62 -24.43
C ASN A 149 12.18 8.80 -23.15
N ILE A 150 12.84 8.96 -22.01
CA ILE A 150 12.16 9.06 -20.71
C ILE A 150 11.70 10.50 -20.46
N GLU A 151 10.39 10.71 -20.47
CA GLU A 151 9.79 11.96 -19.98
C GLU A 151 9.48 11.84 -18.50
N CYS A 152 10.12 12.63 -17.64
CA CYS A 152 9.98 12.45 -16.18
C CYS A 152 8.57 12.65 -15.64
N THR A 153 7.75 13.46 -16.33
CA THR A 153 6.38 13.81 -15.95
C THR A 153 5.36 13.47 -17.04
N GLY A 154 5.81 12.85 -18.13
CA GLY A 154 5.02 12.59 -19.33
C GLY A 154 4.84 11.09 -19.61
N PRO A 155 4.04 10.77 -20.64
CA PRO A 155 3.92 9.40 -21.13
C PRO A 155 5.27 8.86 -21.59
N GLN A 156 5.57 7.61 -21.26
CA GLN A 156 6.81 6.96 -21.70
C GLN A 156 6.63 6.44 -23.13
N PHE A 157 7.54 6.82 -24.03
CA PHE A 157 7.54 6.37 -25.42
C PHE A 157 8.79 5.52 -25.71
N PHE A 158 8.56 4.29 -26.18
CA PHE A 158 9.61 3.45 -26.74
C PHE A 158 9.78 3.76 -28.22
N ARG A 159 11.00 4.08 -28.63
CA ARG A 159 11.32 4.31 -30.04
C ARG A 159 11.37 2.96 -30.76
N GLY A 160 10.20 2.50 -31.19
CA GLY A 160 9.99 1.21 -31.86
C GLY A 160 8.52 0.76 -31.89
N GLU A 161 7.69 1.24 -30.96
CA GLU A 161 6.29 0.83 -30.82
C GLU A 161 5.32 2.00 -31.01
N LEU A 162 5.49 2.80 -32.07
CA LEU A 162 4.52 3.86 -32.41
C LEU A 162 3.09 3.32 -32.68
N LEU A 163 2.84 2.00 -32.65
CA LEU A 163 1.56 1.40 -33.04
C LEU A 163 1.01 0.24 -32.16
N ARG A 164 1.62 -0.14 -31.03
CA ARG A 164 1.07 -1.25 -30.21
C ARG A 164 1.32 -1.09 -28.71
N GLY A 165 0.24 -1.05 -27.92
CA GLY A 165 0.26 -1.43 -26.51
C GLY A 165 0.54 -0.28 -25.52
N PRO A 166 0.14 -0.45 -24.24
CA PRO A 166 -0.08 0.65 -23.32
C PRO A 166 1.25 1.31 -22.92
N TYR A 167 1.22 2.64 -22.81
CA TYR A 167 2.30 3.46 -22.28
C TYR A 167 2.87 2.83 -21.00
N GLN A 168 4.19 2.64 -20.93
CA GLN A 168 4.80 2.24 -19.67
C GLN A 168 4.54 3.34 -18.64
N PRO A 169 4.16 2.98 -17.41
CA PRO A 169 3.72 3.98 -16.46
C PRO A 169 4.89 4.85 -16.03
N ASN A 170 4.63 6.13 -15.79
CA ASN A 170 5.67 7.00 -15.27
C ASN A 170 5.83 6.80 -13.76
N GLY A 171 6.98 7.18 -13.20
CA GLY A 171 7.20 7.07 -11.76
C GLY A 171 6.18 7.87 -10.93
N THR A 172 5.61 8.93 -11.48
CA THR A 172 4.57 9.73 -10.82
C THR A 172 3.29 8.95 -10.60
N GLU A 173 2.85 8.14 -11.57
CA GLU A 173 1.67 7.27 -11.47
C GLU A 173 1.88 6.20 -10.40
N ILE A 174 3.08 5.61 -10.37
CA ILE A 174 3.45 4.60 -9.37
C ILE A 174 3.44 5.21 -7.96
N ILE A 175 4.04 6.39 -7.78
CA ILE A 175 4.08 7.11 -6.52
C ILE A 175 2.66 7.50 -6.08
N THR A 176 1.84 8.01 -7.01
CA THR A 176 0.46 8.44 -6.70
C THR A 176 -0.38 7.25 -6.24
N ALA A 177 -0.30 6.11 -6.94
CA ALA A 177 -0.99 4.90 -6.54
C ALA A 177 -0.53 4.40 -5.15
N ALA A 178 0.78 4.42 -4.87
CA ALA A 178 1.34 4.04 -3.58
C ALA A 178 0.91 4.97 -2.44
N VAL A 179 0.86 6.29 -2.67
CA VAL A 179 0.41 7.29 -1.69
C VAL A 179 -1.08 7.13 -1.40
N CYS A 180 -1.90 6.94 -2.43
CA CYS A 180 -3.34 6.68 -2.26
C CYS A 180 -3.57 5.40 -1.45
N ALA A 181 -2.80 4.34 -1.69
CA ALA A 181 -2.83 3.12 -0.89
C ALA A 181 -2.46 3.42 0.57
N GLY A 182 -1.33 4.08 0.81
CA GLY A 182 -0.85 4.41 2.15
C GLY A 182 -1.85 5.23 2.97
N PHE A 183 -2.46 6.27 2.37
CA PHE A 183 -3.42 7.12 3.06
C PHE A 183 -4.67 6.35 3.52
N GLY A 184 -5.17 5.43 2.68
CA GLY A 184 -6.29 4.57 3.05
C GLY A 184 -5.96 3.62 4.22
N VAL A 185 -4.73 3.11 4.27
CA VAL A 185 -4.25 2.27 5.40
C VAL A 185 -4.14 3.07 6.70
N PHE A 186 -3.69 4.33 6.64
CA PHE A 186 -3.67 5.20 7.82
C PHE A 186 -5.06 5.50 8.36
N LEU A 187 -6.02 5.82 7.48
CA LEU A 187 -7.41 6.09 7.87
C LEU A 187 -8.07 4.86 8.52
N THR A 188 -7.86 3.67 7.97
CA THR A 188 -8.39 2.41 8.51
C THR A 188 -7.77 2.04 9.85
N SER A 189 -6.46 2.24 10.02
CA SER A 189 -5.79 2.08 11.32
C SER A 189 -6.36 3.01 12.40
N GLY A 190 -6.64 4.28 12.04
CA GLY A 190 -7.30 5.24 12.95
C GLY A 190 -8.72 4.81 13.32
N ALA A 191 -9.53 4.40 12.34
CA ALA A 191 -10.88 3.88 12.57
C ALA A 191 -10.88 2.62 13.46
N PHE A 192 -9.94 1.71 13.23
CA PHE A 192 -9.75 0.50 14.03
C PHE A 192 -9.37 0.83 15.48
N SER A 193 -8.46 1.79 15.67
CA SER A 193 -8.03 2.25 17.00
C SER A 193 -9.18 2.89 17.79
N LEU A 194 -10.05 3.67 17.12
CA LEU A 194 -11.26 4.23 17.72
C LEU A 194 -12.27 3.14 18.11
N LEU A 195 -12.47 2.14 17.24
CA LEU A 195 -13.31 0.98 17.53
C LEU A 195 -12.79 0.20 18.74
N PHE A 196 -11.48 -0.05 18.79
CA PHE A 196 -10.84 -0.78 19.87
C PHE A 196 -11.00 -0.04 21.21
N MET A 197 -10.74 1.26 21.23
CA MET A 197 -10.96 2.10 22.42
C MET A 197 -12.43 2.03 22.87
N GLN A 198 -13.39 2.16 21.96
CA GLN A 198 -14.81 2.05 22.31
C GLN A 198 -15.19 0.68 22.88
N GLN A 199 -14.57 -0.41 22.40
CA GLN A 199 -14.80 -1.75 22.94
C GLN A 199 -14.22 -1.89 24.36
N LEU A 200 -13.00 -1.40 24.60
CA LEU A 200 -12.38 -1.38 25.93
C LEU A 200 -13.21 -0.56 26.94
N PHE A 201 -13.66 0.64 26.54
CA PHE A 201 -14.50 1.48 27.39
C PHE A 201 -15.89 0.88 27.64
N ARG A 202 -16.45 0.07 26.74
CA ARG A 202 -17.71 -0.66 26.98
C ARG A 202 -17.57 -1.93 27.80
N VAL A 203 -16.39 -2.55 27.84
CA VAL A 203 -16.14 -3.74 28.67
C VAL A 203 -15.90 -3.36 30.13
N ARG A 204 -15.28 -2.22 30.41
CA ARG A 204 -15.10 -1.71 31.80
C ARG A 204 -16.38 -1.58 32.64
N PRO A 205 -17.55 -1.11 32.13
CA PRO A 205 -18.75 -0.98 32.95
C PRO A 205 -19.51 -2.29 33.24
N GLN A 206 -19.19 -3.42 32.59
CA GLN A 206 -19.82 -4.70 32.96
C GLN A 206 -19.12 -5.40 34.13
N ASN A 207 -17.82 -5.16 34.33
CA ASN A 207 -17.10 -5.77 35.44
C ASN A 207 -17.45 -5.14 36.80
N GLN A 208 -17.94 -3.89 36.82
CA GLN A 208 -18.37 -3.22 38.05
C GLN A 208 -19.81 -3.55 38.47
N ARG A 209 -20.68 -3.99 37.56
CA ARG A 209 -22.06 -4.38 37.92
C ARG A 209 -22.12 -5.77 38.59
N PHE A 210 -21.32 -6.72 38.12
CA PHE A 210 -21.20 -8.04 38.77
C PHE A 210 -20.57 -7.99 40.16
N GLN A 211 -19.74 -6.98 40.44
CA GLN A 211 -19.09 -6.82 41.74
C GLN A 211 -19.96 -6.09 42.76
N SER A 212 -20.96 -5.31 42.31
CA SER A 212 -21.95 -4.67 43.18
C SER A 212 -23.09 -5.63 43.56
N ASP A 213 -23.57 -6.44 42.61
CA ASP A 213 -24.65 -7.40 42.88
C ASP A 213 -24.18 -8.65 43.65
N GLY A 214 -22.87 -8.95 43.61
CA GLY A 214 -22.27 -10.05 44.38
C GLY A 214 -21.98 -9.71 45.85
N HIS A 215 -22.01 -8.44 46.24
CA HIS A 215 -21.74 -8.03 47.62
C HIS A 215 -23.01 -7.87 48.48
N GLU A 216 -24.18 -7.72 47.86
CA GLU A 216 -25.46 -7.60 48.57
C GLU A 216 -26.08 -8.96 48.96
N ILE A 217 -25.65 -10.06 48.32
CA ILE A 217 -26.15 -11.42 48.62
C ILE A 217 -25.35 -12.11 49.73
N ALA A 218 -24.18 -11.57 50.12
CA ALA A 218 -23.34 -12.15 51.17
C ALA A 218 -23.65 -11.64 52.59
N LEU A 219 -24.69 -10.81 52.77
CA LEU A 219 -25.02 -10.15 54.04
C LEU A 219 -26.50 -10.28 54.46
N LYS A 220 -27.22 -11.31 53.97
CA LYS A 220 -28.53 -11.72 54.47
C LYS A 220 -28.56 -13.19 54.85
#